data_AF-A0A8B5WQL9-F1
#
_entry.id   AF-A0A8B5WQL9-F1
#
_cell.length_a   1.000
_cell.length_b   1.000
_cell.length_c   1.000
_cell.angle_alpha   90.00
_cell.angle_beta   90.00
_cell.angle_gamma   90.00
#
_symmetry.space_group_name_H-M   'P 1'
#
loop_
_entity.id
_entity.type
_entity.pdbx_description
1 polymer ?
#
loop_
_entity_poly.entity_id
_entity_poly.type
_entity_poly.pdbx_seq_one_letter_code
_entity_poly.pdbx_strand_id
1 'polypeptide(L)'
;MKLSPLQIERKKYEPKLPTALRAPLDSLMLELGDKTEAVADRDAVKELFPNTYGKPLARFLEGTGTASEKPLTVGVILSGGQAPGGHNVIAGLFDGLKKGNAESRLIGFLGGPSGILENKTRDITAEVVDEYRNTGGFDMIASGRTKIETDEQFARSLEVCTEIGVDALVVIGGDDSNTNAALLAEYFIASGSTTQVIGVPKTIDGDLKNEYIESSFGFDTATRTYAELIGNIERDAASAKKYWHFIKLMGRSASHIALECA
;
A
#
# COMPACT_ATOMS: atom_id res chain seq x y z
N MET A 1 -13.42 15.43 -17.07
CA MET A 1 -14.28 16.08 -16.04
C MET A 1 -13.66 17.43 -15.69
N LYS A 2 -14.42 18.51 -15.48
CA LYS A 2 -13.84 19.82 -15.11
C LYS A 2 -13.39 19.78 -13.64
N LEU A 3 -12.10 19.99 -13.37
CA LEU A 3 -11.58 20.01 -12.01
C LEU A 3 -12.10 21.23 -11.23
N SER A 4 -12.37 21.06 -9.93
CA SER A 4 -12.71 22.16 -9.04
C SER A 4 -11.48 23.02 -8.74
N PRO A 5 -11.64 24.29 -8.33
CA PRO A 5 -10.52 25.14 -7.91
C PRO A 5 -9.66 24.48 -6.82
N LEU A 6 -10.29 23.79 -5.86
CA LEU A 6 -9.58 23.06 -4.82
C LEU A 6 -8.75 21.90 -5.39
N GLN A 7 -9.28 21.15 -6.36
CA GLN A 7 -8.53 20.07 -7.00
C GLN A 7 -7.33 20.61 -7.78
N ILE A 8 -7.49 21.75 -8.47
CA ILE A 8 -6.39 22.41 -9.20
C ILE A 8 -5.26 22.81 -8.25
N GLU A 9 -5.57 23.45 -7.12
CA GLU A 9 -4.55 23.81 -6.13
C GLU A 9 -3.96 22.58 -5.43
N ARG A 10 -4.80 21.59 -5.11
CA ARG A 10 -4.35 20.36 -4.42
C ARG A 10 -3.35 19.56 -5.25
N LYS A 11 -3.49 19.55 -6.58
CA LYS A 11 -2.55 18.89 -7.49
C LYS A 11 -1.13 19.47 -7.41
N LYS A 12 -0.98 20.74 -7.03
CA LYS A 12 0.33 21.40 -6.90
C LYS A 12 1.09 21.00 -5.63
N TYR A 13 0.45 20.31 -4.69
CA TYR A 13 1.10 19.90 -3.45
C TYR A 13 2.19 18.87 -3.74
N GLU A 14 3.41 19.15 -3.27
CA GLU A 14 4.53 18.22 -3.31
C GLU A 14 4.61 17.45 -1.98
N PRO A 15 4.41 16.12 -1.97
CA PRO A 15 4.55 15.32 -0.76
C PRO A 15 5.95 15.41 -0.16
N LYS A 16 6.02 15.61 1.16
CA LYS A 16 7.28 15.66 1.88
C LYS A 16 7.86 14.25 2.00
N LEU A 17 9.11 14.08 1.59
CA LEU A 17 9.85 12.83 1.74
C LEU A 17 10.77 12.86 2.98
N PRO A 18 11.04 11.70 3.63
CA PRO A 18 12.15 11.55 4.56
C PRO A 18 13.47 12.01 3.94
N THR A 19 14.37 12.59 4.73
CA THR A 19 15.62 13.19 4.23
C THR A 19 16.45 12.19 3.42
N ALA A 20 16.59 10.96 3.93
CA ALA A 20 17.31 9.88 3.27
C ALA A 20 16.79 9.57 1.85
N LEU A 21 15.47 9.68 1.61
CA LEU A 21 14.87 9.38 0.29
C LEU A 21 14.96 10.55 -0.70
N ARG A 22 15.37 11.75 -0.26
CA ARG A 22 15.57 12.91 -1.14
C ARG A 22 16.88 12.82 -1.90
N ALA A 23 17.93 12.29 -1.27
CA ALA A 23 19.23 12.10 -1.88
C ALA A 23 19.18 11.13 -3.08
N PRO A 24 20.16 11.14 -3.99
CA PRO A 24 20.24 10.14 -5.06
C PRO A 24 20.33 8.71 -4.47
N LEU A 25 19.96 7.69 -5.26
CA LEU A 25 19.85 6.32 -4.75
C LEU A 25 21.20 5.72 -4.33
N ASP A 26 22.31 6.19 -4.90
CA ASP A 26 23.68 5.82 -4.51
C ASP A 26 24.09 6.36 -3.12
N SER A 27 23.28 7.26 -2.57
CA SER A 27 23.47 7.90 -1.27
C SER A 27 22.57 7.29 -0.19
N LEU A 28 21.96 6.14 -0.49
CA LEU A 28 21.06 5.39 0.39
C LEU A 28 21.73 4.08 0.84
N MET A 29 22.11 4.02 2.12
CA MET A 29 22.69 2.83 2.72
C MET A 29 21.59 1.97 3.37
N LEU A 30 21.60 0.66 3.10
CA LEU A 30 20.74 -0.32 3.76
C LEU A 30 21.46 -0.89 5.00
N GLU A 31 20.85 -0.72 6.16
CA GLU A 31 21.26 -1.36 7.40
C GLU A 31 20.26 -2.45 7.78
N LEU A 32 20.77 -3.67 7.98
CA LEU A 32 19.97 -4.79 8.47
C LEU A 32 20.12 -4.90 9.98
N GLY A 33 19.00 -4.87 10.69
CA GLY A 33 18.92 -5.01 12.13
C GLY A 33 18.64 -6.45 12.57
N ASP A 34 17.94 -6.57 13.70
CA ASP A 34 17.63 -7.86 14.31
C ASP A 34 16.69 -8.71 13.44
N LYS A 35 16.87 -10.03 13.55
CA LYS A 35 15.94 -11.01 12.97
C LYS A 35 14.59 -10.92 13.69
N THR A 36 13.52 -11.13 12.92
CA THR A 36 12.16 -11.05 13.42
C THR A 36 11.61 -12.41 13.84
N GLU A 37 10.56 -12.41 14.65
CA GLU A 37 9.84 -13.60 15.08
C GLU A 37 8.34 -13.35 14.93
N ALA A 38 7.55 -14.40 14.71
CA ALA A 38 6.09 -14.27 14.71
C ALA A 38 5.57 -13.97 16.12
N VAL A 39 4.48 -13.18 16.19
CA VAL A 39 3.85 -12.79 17.46
C VAL A 39 3.29 -14.02 18.19
N ALA A 40 2.66 -14.93 17.45
CA ALA A 40 2.08 -16.17 17.95
C ALA A 40 2.36 -17.33 16.98
N ASP A 41 2.11 -18.56 17.43
CA ASP A 41 2.17 -19.79 16.61
C ASP A 41 3.49 -19.98 15.84
N ARG A 42 4.61 -19.61 16.48
CA ARG A 42 5.92 -19.47 15.82
C ARG A 42 6.36 -20.69 15.02
N ASP A 43 6.19 -21.88 15.58
CA ASP A 43 6.60 -23.12 14.91
C ASP A 43 5.77 -23.38 13.65
N ALA A 44 4.44 -23.20 13.72
CA ALA A 44 3.55 -23.36 12.57
C ALA A 44 3.79 -22.31 11.49
N VAL A 45 4.00 -21.05 11.88
CA VAL A 45 4.34 -19.97 10.93
C VAL A 45 5.70 -20.23 10.28
N LYS A 46 6.68 -20.73 11.04
CA LYS A 46 8.00 -21.08 10.49
C LYS A 46 7.93 -22.25 9.51
N GLU A 47 7.08 -23.24 9.77
CA GLU A 47 6.82 -24.34 8.84
C GLU A 47 6.14 -23.85 7.55
N LEU A 48 5.24 -22.86 7.67
CA LEU A 48 4.55 -22.27 6.52
C LEU A 48 5.45 -21.35 5.68
N PHE A 49 6.45 -20.71 6.29
CA PHE A 49 7.33 -19.73 5.66
C PHE A 49 8.82 -20.12 5.70
N PRO A 50 9.23 -21.30 5.19
CA PRO A 50 10.60 -21.78 5.34
C PRO A 50 11.65 -20.88 4.68
N ASN A 51 11.30 -20.09 3.66
CA ASN A 51 12.24 -19.22 2.95
C ASN A 51 12.21 -17.76 3.42
N THR A 52 11.11 -17.32 4.03
CA THR A 52 10.91 -15.90 4.41
C THR A 52 10.85 -15.63 5.91
N TYR A 53 10.68 -16.66 6.74
CA TYR A 53 10.65 -16.50 8.20
C TYR A 53 11.95 -15.92 8.75
N GLY A 54 11.82 -14.99 9.70
CA GLY A 54 12.96 -14.42 10.44
C GLY A 54 13.89 -13.52 9.64
N LYS A 55 13.40 -12.95 8.52
CA LYS A 55 14.13 -11.89 7.82
C LYS A 55 14.37 -10.69 8.77
N PRO A 56 15.54 -10.04 8.67
CA PRO A 56 15.89 -8.94 9.55
C PRO A 56 15.09 -7.68 9.22
N LEU A 57 14.95 -6.81 10.22
CA LEU A 57 14.48 -5.45 10.00
C LEU A 57 15.44 -4.69 9.07
N ALA A 58 14.89 -3.82 8.22
CA ALA A 58 15.65 -3.00 7.29
C ALA A 58 15.48 -1.52 7.63
N ARG A 59 16.60 -0.78 7.63
CA ARG A 59 16.61 0.69 7.78
C ARG A 59 17.39 1.31 6.62
N PHE A 60 16.89 2.42 6.12
CA PHE A 60 17.59 3.21 5.11
C PHE A 60 18.16 4.47 5.76
N LEU A 61 19.47 4.65 5.62
CA LEU A 61 20.23 5.78 6.16
C LEU A 61 20.91 6.54 5.02
N GLU A 62 21.28 7.79 5.27
CA GLU A 62 22.18 8.52 4.38
C GLU A 62 23.59 7.90 4.48
N GLY A 63 24.17 7.56 3.33
CA GLY A 63 25.49 6.92 3.27
C GLY A 63 25.79 6.35 1.89
N THR A 64 26.96 5.76 1.68
CA THR A 64 27.30 5.16 0.40
C THR A 64 26.53 3.86 0.20
N GLY A 65 25.67 3.83 -0.80
CA GLY A 65 24.87 2.67 -1.22
C GLY A 65 25.25 2.18 -2.61
N THR A 66 24.73 1.00 -2.97
CA THR A 66 24.80 0.46 -4.33
C THR A 66 23.42 0.55 -4.97
N ALA A 67 23.23 1.50 -5.89
CA ALA A 67 22.03 1.59 -6.70
C ALA A 67 22.21 0.77 -8.00
N SER A 68 21.22 -0.06 -8.33
CA SER A 68 21.17 -0.70 -9.64
C SER A 68 20.71 0.31 -10.68
N GLU A 69 21.45 0.44 -11.78
CA GLU A 69 21.03 1.21 -12.96
C GLU A 69 20.17 0.39 -13.93
N LYS A 70 19.88 -0.89 -13.64
CA LYS A 70 19.02 -1.71 -14.51
C LYS A 70 17.58 -1.15 -14.51
N PRO A 71 16.94 -0.96 -15.68
CA PRO A 71 15.51 -0.68 -15.75
C PRO A 71 14.69 -1.76 -15.03
N LEU A 72 13.70 -1.34 -14.23
CA LEU A 72 12.81 -2.24 -13.50
C LEU A 72 11.40 -2.19 -14.06
N THR A 73 10.73 -3.33 -14.08
CA THR A 73 9.28 -3.43 -14.29
C THR A 73 8.60 -3.79 -12.98
N VAL A 74 7.81 -2.87 -12.44
CA VAL A 74 7.09 -3.07 -11.17
C VAL A 74 5.59 -3.20 -11.43
N GLY A 75 5.00 -4.25 -10.89
CA GLY A 75 3.55 -4.43 -10.82
C GLY A 75 2.99 -3.82 -9.54
N VAL A 76 1.81 -3.20 -9.58
CA VAL A 76 1.13 -2.67 -8.38
C VAL A 76 -0.33 -3.09 -8.33
N ILE A 77 -0.80 -3.44 -7.13
CA ILE A 77 -2.18 -3.86 -6.85
C ILE A 77 -2.77 -2.97 -5.75
N LEU A 78 -3.95 -2.41 -5.98
CA LEU A 78 -4.79 -1.83 -4.93
C LEU A 78 -5.79 -2.91 -4.44
N SER A 79 -5.67 -3.35 -3.20
CA SER A 79 -6.47 -4.44 -2.64
C SER A 79 -7.33 -4.00 -1.45
N GLY A 80 -8.58 -4.47 -1.41
CA GLY A 80 -9.55 -4.17 -0.37
C GLY A 80 -10.31 -2.86 -0.56
N GLY A 81 -10.90 -2.38 0.54
CA GLY A 81 -11.59 -1.08 0.58
C GLY A 81 -10.64 0.09 0.34
N GLN A 82 -11.18 1.18 -0.19
CA GLN A 82 -10.41 2.38 -0.52
C GLN A 82 -9.95 3.10 0.75
N ALA A 83 -8.77 3.70 0.67
CA ALA A 83 -8.22 4.55 1.72
C ALA A 83 -7.62 5.81 1.09
N PRO A 84 -7.84 7.00 1.66
CA PRO A 84 -7.21 8.22 1.17
C PRO A 84 -5.68 8.08 1.13
N GLY A 85 -5.08 8.35 -0.03
CA GLY A 85 -3.62 8.28 -0.23
C GLY A 85 -3.12 7.15 -1.14
N GLY A 86 -3.96 6.20 -1.57
CA GLY A 86 -3.51 5.11 -2.44
C GLY A 86 -2.90 5.56 -3.76
N HIS A 87 -3.49 6.59 -4.39
CA HIS A 87 -2.91 7.20 -5.60
C HIS A 87 -1.54 7.82 -5.35
N ASN A 88 -1.27 8.34 -4.16
CA ASN A 88 0.05 8.88 -3.80
C ASN A 88 1.10 7.78 -3.59
N VAL A 89 0.70 6.57 -3.16
CA VAL A 89 1.62 5.42 -3.14
C VAL A 89 2.05 5.08 -4.57
N ILE A 90 1.10 5.01 -5.51
CA ILE A 90 1.40 4.75 -6.93
C ILE A 90 2.25 5.87 -7.53
N ALA A 91 1.93 7.13 -7.23
CA ALA A 91 2.73 8.27 -7.68
C ALA A 91 4.17 8.23 -7.15
N GLY A 92 4.35 7.90 -5.87
CA GLY A 92 5.68 7.75 -5.26
C GLY A 92 6.48 6.58 -5.85
N LEU A 93 5.83 5.45 -6.14
CA LEU A 93 6.44 4.34 -6.87
C LEU A 93 6.90 4.77 -8.26
N PHE A 94 6.05 5.47 -9.00
CA PHE A 94 6.38 5.97 -10.33
C PHE A 94 7.59 6.93 -10.29
N ASP A 95 7.55 7.94 -9.42
CA ASP A 95 8.63 8.92 -9.28
C ASP A 95 9.94 8.25 -8.84
N GLY A 96 9.88 7.31 -7.90
CA GLY A 96 11.03 6.54 -7.44
C GLY A 96 11.65 5.68 -8.54
N LEU A 97 10.82 4.99 -9.33
CA LEU A 97 11.27 4.18 -10.46
C LEU A 97 11.93 5.02 -11.54
N LYS A 98 11.30 6.15 -11.92
CA LYS A 98 11.86 7.07 -12.92
C LYS A 98 13.14 7.74 -12.45
N LYS A 99 13.26 8.04 -11.16
CA LYS A 99 14.50 8.55 -10.55
C LYS A 99 15.63 7.52 -10.59
N GLY A 100 15.33 6.23 -10.43
CA GLY A 100 16.33 5.17 -10.50
C GLY A 100 16.78 4.84 -11.92
N ASN A 101 15.83 4.73 -12.85
CA ASN A 101 16.10 4.63 -14.28
C ASN A 101 14.87 5.07 -15.08
N ALA A 102 15.06 5.98 -16.05
CA ALA A 102 13.98 6.55 -16.86
C ALA A 102 13.18 5.50 -17.67
N GLU A 103 13.81 4.39 -18.04
CA GLU A 103 13.21 3.27 -18.79
C GLU A 103 12.40 2.32 -17.91
N SER A 104 12.42 2.50 -16.58
CA SER A 104 11.63 1.68 -15.67
C SER A 104 10.13 1.85 -15.93
N ARG A 105 9.37 0.77 -15.76
CA ARG A 105 7.93 0.70 -16.02
C ARG A 105 7.16 0.41 -14.75
N LEU A 106 6.00 1.04 -14.61
CA LEU A 106 5.03 0.74 -13.56
C LEU A 106 3.74 0.26 -14.24
N ILE A 107 3.28 -0.93 -13.83
CA ILE A 107 2.11 -1.58 -14.38
C ILE A 107 1.11 -1.79 -13.24
N GLY A 108 -0.12 -1.33 -13.42
CA GLY A 108 -1.19 -1.56 -12.45
C GLY A 108 -2.08 -2.73 -12.85
N PHE A 109 -2.29 -3.68 -11.94
CA PHE A 109 -3.28 -4.75 -12.13
C PHE A 109 -4.67 -4.24 -11.78
N LEU A 110 -5.62 -4.48 -12.68
CA LEU A 110 -6.95 -3.89 -12.59
C LEU A 110 -7.87 -4.68 -11.65
N GLY A 111 -8.57 -3.97 -10.77
CA GLY A 111 -9.60 -4.57 -9.90
C GLY A 111 -9.05 -5.40 -8.75
N GLY A 112 -7.81 -5.13 -8.31
CA GLY A 112 -7.19 -5.86 -7.20
C GLY A 112 -6.58 -7.21 -7.62
N PRO A 113 -6.48 -8.19 -6.71
CA PRO A 113 -5.79 -9.45 -7.00
C PRO A 113 -6.42 -10.31 -8.11
N SER A 114 -7.67 -10.11 -8.50
CA SER A 114 -8.20 -10.77 -9.71
C SER A 114 -7.49 -10.29 -10.98
N GLY A 115 -7.02 -9.05 -11.01
CA GLY A 115 -6.29 -8.49 -12.14
C GLY A 115 -5.01 -9.26 -12.47
N ILE A 116 -4.31 -9.79 -11.45
CA ILE A 116 -3.14 -10.65 -11.70
C ILE A 116 -3.57 -12.00 -12.29
N LEU A 117 -4.60 -12.65 -11.75
CA LEU A 117 -5.07 -13.96 -12.23
C LEU A 117 -5.58 -13.90 -13.68
N GLU A 118 -6.26 -12.81 -14.02
CA GLU A 118 -6.85 -12.55 -15.33
C GLU A 118 -5.87 -11.90 -16.33
N ASN A 119 -4.63 -11.60 -15.91
CA ASN A 119 -3.66 -10.82 -16.68
C ASN A 119 -4.27 -9.50 -17.24
N LYS A 120 -5.02 -8.79 -16.40
CA LYS A 120 -5.63 -7.50 -16.73
C LYS A 120 -4.81 -6.37 -16.13
N THR A 121 -4.09 -5.68 -17.00
CA THR A 121 -3.14 -4.64 -16.60
C THR A 121 -3.36 -3.33 -17.34
N ARG A 122 -2.77 -2.27 -16.81
CA ARG A 122 -2.67 -0.94 -17.41
C ARG A 122 -1.28 -0.38 -17.14
N ASP A 123 -0.62 0.16 -18.17
CA ASP A 123 0.60 0.94 -17.98
C ASP A 123 0.29 2.24 -17.21
N ILE A 124 1.06 2.50 -16.16
CA ILE A 124 0.96 3.72 -15.35
C ILE A 124 2.01 4.70 -15.88
N THR A 125 1.57 5.60 -16.77
CA THR A 125 2.42 6.63 -17.39
C THR A 125 2.42 7.93 -16.58
N ALA A 126 3.28 8.88 -16.94
CA ALA A 126 3.34 10.19 -16.28
C ALA A 126 1.99 10.92 -16.37
N GLU A 127 1.33 10.85 -17.53
CA GLU A 127 0.02 11.46 -17.77
C GLU A 127 -1.04 10.83 -16.85
N VAL A 128 -1.03 9.50 -16.71
CA VAL A 128 -1.93 8.81 -15.78
C VAL A 128 -1.63 9.26 -14.35
N VAL A 129 -0.37 9.30 -13.91
CA VAL A 129 -0.06 9.70 -12.53
C VAL A 129 -0.51 11.13 -12.25
N ASP A 130 -0.25 12.07 -13.15
CA ASP A 130 -0.60 13.50 -13.01
C ASP A 130 -2.12 13.74 -12.94
N GLU A 131 -2.93 12.85 -13.50
CA GLU A 131 -4.38 12.88 -13.33
C GLU A 131 -4.82 12.64 -11.87
N TYR A 132 -4.10 11.80 -11.12
CA TYR A 132 -4.51 11.30 -9.80
C TYR A 132 -3.61 11.76 -8.63
N ARG A 133 -2.51 12.49 -8.89
CA ARG A 133 -1.68 13.05 -7.80
C ARG A 133 -2.54 13.79 -6.78
N ASN A 134 -2.38 13.42 -5.51
CA ASN A 134 -3.04 14.03 -4.35
C ASN A 134 -4.58 13.88 -4.31
N THR A 135 -5.15 12.99 -5.11
CA THR A 135 -6.59 12.69 -5.07
C THR A 135 -6.90 11.52 -4.12
N GLY A 136 -8.15 11.46 -3.64
CA GLY A 136 -8.67 10.28 -2.95
C GLY A 136 -9.12 9.20 -3.93
N GLY A 137 -9.67 8.10 -3.39
CA GLY A 137 -10.14 6.97 -4.20
C GLY A 137 -9.02 6.00 -4.58
N PHE A 138 -9.41 4.90 -5.22
CA PHE A 138 -8.56 3.86 -5.85
C PHE A 138 -8.93 3.67 -7.33
N ASP A 139 -9.65 4.61 -7.92
CA ASP A 139 -10.24 4.53 -9.25
C ASP A 139 -9.21 4.54 -10.40
N MET A 140 -7.93 4.85 -10.12
CA MET A 140 -6.86 4.73 -11.13
C MET A 140 -6.77 3.33 -11.76
N ILE A 141 -6.86 2.29 -10.93
CA ILE A 141 -6.82 0.87 -11.34
C ILE A 141 -7.90 0.00 -10.69
N ALA A 142 -8.84 0.64 -9.97
CA ALA A 142 -9.85 -0.01 -9.13
C ALA A 142 -9.22 -0.94 -8.06
N SER A 143 -10.07 -1.55 -7.23
CA SER A 143 -9.64 -2.51 -6.23
C SER A 143 -10.60 -3.69 -6.11
N GLY A 144 -10.13 -4.74 -5.46
CA GLY A 144 -10.88 -5.96 -5.24
C GLY A 144 -10.39 -6.73 -4.03
N ARG A 145 -11.15 -7.75 -3.64
CA ARG A 145 -10.92 -8.57 -2.42
C ARG A 145 -10.62 -10.03 -2.74
N THR A 146 -10.34 -10.36 -4.01
CA THR A 146 -9.98 -11.71 -4.42
C THR A 146 -8.82 -12.22 -3.58
N LYS A 147 -8.98 -13.42 -3.05
CA LYS A 147 -7.93 -14.11 -2.32
C LYS A 147 -7.16 -15.03 -3.25
N ILE A 148 -5.86 -15.15 -2.99
CA ILE A 148 -4.96 -16.08 -3.68
C ILE A 148 -4.60 -17.12 -2.62
N GLU A 149 -5.32 -18.24 -2.65
CA GLU A 149 -5.30 -19.26 -1.61
C GLU A 149 -4.95 -20.65 -2.16
N THR A 150 -5.18 -20.91 -3.46
CA THR A 150 -4.89 -22.22 -4.07
C THR A 150 -3.57 -22.23 -4.83
N ASP A 151 -2.93 -23.40 -4.93
CA ASP A 151 -1.69 -23.60 -5.66
C ASP A 151 -1.81 -23.17 -7.12
N GLU A 152 -2.96 -23.37 -7.75
CA GLU A 152 -3.22 -22.92 -9.12
C GLU A 152 -3.25 -21.39 -9.23
N GLN A 153 -3.78 -20.69 -8.22
CA GLN A 153 -3.80 -19.23 -8.19
C GLN A 153 -2.39 -18.66 -7.94
N PHE A 154 -1.59 -19.31 -7.09
CA PHE A 154 -0.19 -18.95 -6.90
C PHE A 154 0.63 -19.17 -8.16
N ALA A 155 0.51 -20.35 -8.78
CA ALA A 155 1.17 -20.67 -10.04
C ALA A 155 0.78 -19.69 -11.14
N ARG A 156 -0.51 -19.38 -11.28
CA ARG A 156 -1.01 -18.41 -12.26
C ARG A 156 -0.46 -17.00 -12.00
N SER A 157 -0.36 -16.59 -10.74
CA SER A 157 0.20 -15.28 -10.39
C SER A 157 1.68 -15.19 -10.78
N LEU A 158 2.45 -16.24 -10.52
CA LEU A 158 3.86 -16.33 -10.92
C LEU A 158 4.02 -16.34 -12.44
N GLU A 159 3.20 -17.13 -13.14
CA GLU A 159 3.18 -17.19 -14.61
C GLU A 159 2.96 -15.80 -15.21
N VAL A 160 1.93 -15.07 -14.76
CA VAL A 160 1.63 -13.72 -15.26
C VAL A 160 2.76 -12.73 -14.96
N CYS A 161 3.32 -12.75 -13.75
CA CYS A 161 4.48 -11.92 -13.42
C CYS A 161 5.68 -12.24 -14.33
N THR A 162 5.90 -13.52 -14.65
CA THR A 162 6.99 -13.96 -15.52
C THR A 162 6.75 -13.57 -16.98
N GLU A 163 5.53 -13.75 -17.49
CA GLU A 163 5.13 -13.35 -18.86
C GLU A 163 5.34 -11.85 -19.09
N ILE A 164 5.00 -11.02 -18.11
CA ILE A 164 5.16 -9.56 -18.19
C ILE A 164 6.62 -9.14 -17.95
N GLY A 165 7.41 -9.95 -17.25
CA GLY A 165 8.77 -9.61 -16.82
C GLY A 165 8.79 -8.70 -15.60
N VAL A 166 7.91 -8.92 -14.63
CA VAL A 166 7.82 -8.14 -13.38
C VAL A 166 9.01 -8.45 -12.46
N ASP A 167 9.86 -7.47 -12.19
CA ASP A 167 10.95 -7.56 -11.22
C ASP A 167 10.42 -7.46 -9.77
N ALA A 168 9.35 -6.70 -9.53
CA ALA A 168 8.71 -6.59 -8.21
C ALA A 168 7.19 -6.35 -8.28
N LEU A 169 6.44 -6.99 -7.38
CA LEU A 169 5.00 -6.83 -7.19
C LEU A 169 4.73 -6.10 -5.87
N VAL A 170 4.08 -4.93 -5.94
CA VAL A 170 3.70 -4.13 -4.78
C VAL A 170 2.21 -4.31 -4.49
N VAL A 171 1.89 -4.82 -3.30
CA VAL A 171 0.50 -5.06 -2.84
C VAL A 171 0.13 -4.00 -1.80
N ILE A 172 -0.78 -3.10 -2.18
CA ILE A 172 -1.26 -2.01 -1.32
C ILE A 172 -2.56 -2.45 -0.67
N GLY A 173 -2.53 -2.72 0.63
CA GLY A 173 -3.48 -3.66 1.20
C GLY A 173 -3.63 -3.63 2.72
N GLY A 174 -4.72 -4.24 3.21
CA GLY A 174 -4.95 -4.41 4.65
C GLY A 174 -4.25 -5.66 5.17
N ASP A 175 -4.69 -6.17 6.31
CA ASP A 175 -4.29 -7.47 6.86
C ASP A 175 -4.49 -8.60 5.84
N ASP A 176 -5.70 -8.78 5.32
CA ASP A 176 -6.02 -9.84 4.35
C ASP A 176 -5.11 -9.78 3.10
N SER A 177 -4.84 -8.57 2.62
CA SER A 177 -4.03 -8.34 1.42
C SER A 177 -2.54 -8.58 1.68
N ASN A 178 -2.02 -8.19 2.85
CA ASN A 178 -0.62 -8.43 3.20
C ASN A 178 -0.37 -9.90 3.56
N THR A 179 -1.39 -10.63 4.01
CA THR A 179 -1.36 -12.10 4.09
C THR A 179 -1.16 -12.72 2.70
N ASN A 180 -1.93 -12.31 1.69
CA ASN A 180 -1.70 -12.76 0.31
C ASN A 180 -0.30 -12.40 -0.19
N ALA A 181 0.19 -11.19 0.13
CA ALA A 181 1.53 -10.76 -0.27
C ALA A 181 2.63 -11.62 0.36
N ALA A 182 2.50 -11.99 1.64
CA ALA A 182 3.46 -12.87 2.32
C ALA A 182 3.47 -14.28 1.69
N LEU A 183 2.29 -14.86 1.44
CA LEU A 183 2.17 -16.18 0.80
C LEU A 183 2.73 -16.17 -0.64
N LEU A 184 2.44 -15.12 -1.41
CA LEU A 184 3.02 -14.95 -2.75
C LEU A 184 4.55 -14.83 -2.70
N ALA A 185 5.10 -14.06 -1.76
CA ALA A 185 6.54 -13.91 -1.61
C ALA A 185 7.22 -15.26 -1.34
N GLU A 186 6.67 -16.04 -0.42
CA GLU A 186 7.14 -17.37 -0.08
C GLU A 186 7.08 -18.30 -1.29
N TYR A 187 5.92 -18.35 -1.97
CA TYR A 187 5.73 -19.18 -3.15
C TYR A 187 6.70 -18.80 -4.29
N PHE A 188 6.89 -17.52 -4.55
CA PHE A 188 7.77 -17.03 -5.62
C PHE A 188 9.22 -17.45 -5.35
N ILE A 189 9.70 -17.28 -4.10
CA ILE A 189 11.05 -17.69 -3.70
C ILE A 189 11.20 -19.22 -3.78
N ALA A 190 10.24 -19.98 -3.24
CA ALA A 190 10.24 -21.44 -3.30
C ALA A 190 10.26 -21.98 -4.73
N SER A 191 9.64 -21.25 -5.67
CA SER A 191 9.60 -21.56 -7.10
C SER A 191 10.85 -21.08 -7.88
N GLY A 192 11.84 -20.50 -7.19
CA GLY A 192 13.07 -19.99 -7.81
C GLY A 192 12.89 -18.69 -8.60
N SER A 193 11.78 -17.98 -8.40
CA SER A 193 11.54 -16.68 -9.04
C SER A 193 12.40 -15.59 -8.41
N THR A 194 12.85 -14.64 -9.24
CA THR A 194 13.53 -13.41 -8.79
C THR A 194 12.55 -12.27 -8.52
N THR A 195 11.26 -12.42 -8.86
CA THR A 195 10.24 -11.41 -8.62
C THR A 195 10.06 -11.17 -7.12
N GLN A 196 10.29 -9.94 -6.68
CA GLN A 196 10.11 -9.54 -5.29
C GLN A 196 8.63 -9.24 -5.01
N VAL A 197 8.16 -9.44 -3.79
CA VAL A 197 6.80 -9.05 -3.36
C VAL A 197 6.89 -8.13 -2.15
N ILE A 198 6.29 -6.95 -2.24
CA ILE A 198 6.39 -5.89 -1.24
C ILE A 198 4.98 -5.47 -0.80
N GLY A 199 4.73 -5.45 0.52
CA GLY A 199 3.47 -5.01 1.11
C GLY A 199 3.48 -3.52 1.48
N VAL A 200 2.34 -2.84 1.34
CA VAL A 200 2.13 -1.47 1.84
C VAL A 200 0.92 -1.43 2.79
N PRO A 201 1.07 -0.94 4.03
CA PRO A 201 0.05 -1.03 5.07
C PRO A 201 -1.09 -0.02 4.86
N LYS A 202 -2.22 -0.50 4.36
CA LYS A 202 -3.40 0.29 3.99
C LYS A 202 -4.64 -0.19 4.71
N THR A 203 -5.22 0.65 5.55
CA THR A 203 -6.56 0.46 6.11
C THR A 203 -6.99 1.73 6.84
N ILE A 204 -8.27 2.10 6.72
CA ILE A 204 -8.83 3.20 7.52
C ILE A 204 -9.13 2.75 8.95
N ASP A 205 -9.15 1.44 9.22
CA ASP A 205 -9.56 0.87 10.51
C ASP A 205 -8.45 1.00 11.58
N GLY A 206 -7.22 1.34 11.18
CA GLY A 206 -6.08 1.54 12.08
C GLY A 206 -5.59 0.26 12.77
N ASP A 207 -5.94 -0.90 12.22
CA ASP A 207 -5.74 -2.23 12.80
C ASP A 207 -4.52 -2.99 12.25
N LEU A 208 -3.89 -2.49 11.18
CA LEU A 208 -2.62 -3.01 10.67
C LEU A 208 -1.44 -2.18 11.20
N LYS A 209 -1.03 -2.48 12.45
CA LYS A 209 0.06 -1.78 13.16
C LYS A 209 0.81 -2.71 14.11
N ASN A 210 2.06 -2.35 14.40
CA ASN A 210 2.90 -2.99 15.41
C ASN A 210 3.97 -1.99 15.88
N GLU A 211 5.01 -2.45 16.56
CA GLU A 211 6.10 -1.58 17.05
C GLU A 211 6.93 -0.90 15.93
N TYR A 212 6.83 -1.38 14.68
CA TYR A 212 7.54 -0.83 13.51
C TYR A 212 6.63 -0.08 12.54
N ILE A 213 5.33 -0.43 12.51
CA ILE A 213 4.29 0.21 11.71
C ILE A 213 3.42 1.01 12.67
N GLU A 214 3.72 2.30 12.79
CA GLU A 214 3.06 3.21 13.72
C GLU A 214 1.57 3.42 13.38
N SER A 215 1.25 3.46 12.08
CA SER A 215 -0.10 3.65 11.59
C SER A 215 -0.24 3.16 10.15
N SER A 216 -1.45 2.72 9.80
CA SER A 216 -1.83 2.42 8.42
C SER A 216 -2.30 3.68 7.71
N PHE A 217 -1.96 3.83 6.42
CA PHE A 217 -2.38 5.03 5.72
C PHE A 217 -3.90 5.04 5.46
N GLY A 218 -4.48 6.24 5.49
CA GLY A 218 -5.91 6.49 5.33
C GLY A 218 -6.66 6.71 6.64
N PHE A 219 -6.17 6.16 7.76
CA PHE A 219 -6.77 6.32 9.10
C PHE A 219 -6.91 7.81 9.48
N ASP A 220 -5.84 8.59 9.35
CA ASP A 220 -5.83 10.04 9.69
C ASP A 220 -6.90 10.82 8.90
N THR A 221 -6.98 10.62 7.59
CA THR A 221 -7.94 11.37 6.78
C THR A 221 -9.38 10.96 7.10
N ALA A 222 -9.63 9.65 7.26
CA ALA A 222 -10.96 9.14 7.55
C ALA A 222 -11.48 9.67 8.90
N THR A 223 -10.67 9.56 9.96
CA THR A 223 -11.03 10.00 11.30
C THR A 223 -11.22 11.51 11.38
N ARG A 224 -10.37 12.32 10.73
CA ARG A 224 -10.58 13.78 10.65
C ARG A 224 -11.93 14.14 10.03
N THR A 225 -12.30 13.50 8.93
CA THR A 225 -13.60 13.74 8.28
C THR A 225 -14.77 13.29 9.16
N TYR A 226 -14.66 12.14 9.83
CA TYR A 226 -15.70 11.68 10.74
C TYR A 226 -15.85 12.59 11.96
N ALA A 227 -14.74 12.99 12.58
CA ALA A 227 -14.72 13.88 13.74
C ALA A 227 -15.29 15.27 13.40
N GLU A 228 -15.02 15.80 12.20
CA GLU A 228 -15.63 17.05 11.74
C GLU A 228 -17.16 16.95 11.69
N LEU A 229 -17.70 15.87 11.13
CA LEU A 229 -19.14 15.65 11.05
C LEU A 229 -19.78 15.41 12.43
N ILE A 230 -19.10 14.64 13.30
CA ILE A 230 -19.55 14.41 14.67
C ILE A 230 -19.59 15.74 15.43
N GLY A 231 -18.53 16.55 15.39
CA GLY A 231 -18.48 17.85 16.04
C GLY A 231 -19.55 18.82 15.53
N ASN A 232 -19.88 18.77 14.24
CA ASN A 232 -21.00 19.55 13.68
C ASN A 232 -22.35 19.10 14.26
N ILE A 233 -22.56 17.79 14.41
CA ILE A 233 -23.78 17.23 15.03
C ILE A 233 -23.85 17.58 16.52
N GLU A 234 -22.73 17.53 17.25
CA GLU A 234 -22.68 17.95 18.66
C GLU A 234 -23.08 19.41 18.82
N ARG A 235 -22.59 20.29 17.94
CA ARG A 235 -22.97 21.70 17.94
C ARG A 235 -24.46 21.88 17.66
N ASP A 236 -25.03 21.13 16.73
CA ASP A 236 -26.47 21.15 16.45
C ASP A 236 -27.29 20.66 17.65
N ALA A 237 -26.91 19.52 18.24
CA ALA A 237 -27.58 18.96 19.41
C ALA A 237 -27.57 19.93 20.61
N ALA A 238 -26.43 20.57 20.88
CA ALA A 238 -26.30 21.60 21.91
C ALA A 238 -27.18 22.84 21.64
N SER A 239 -27.37 23.20 20.36
CA SER A 239 -28.20 24.33 19.93
C SER A 239 -29.69 24.00 20.04
N ALA A 240 -30.10 22.81 19.60
CA ALA A 240 -31.50 22.40 19.52
C ALA A 240 -32.05 21.86 20.85
N LYS A 241 -31.21 21.27 21.70
CA LYS A 241 -31.54 20.70 23.03
C LYS A 241 -32.70 19.69 23.03
N LYS A 242 -32.89 18.96 21.93
CA LYS A 242 -34.03 18.03 21.75
C LYS A 242 -33.71 16.72 21.04
N TYR A 243 -32.49 16.53 20.56
CA TYR A 243 -32.11 15.38 19.75
C TYR A 243 -31.06 14.52 20.44
N TRP A 244 -31.16 13.21 20.20
CA TRP A 244 -30.15 12.20 20.53
C TRP A 244 -29.68 11.58 19.22
N HIS A 245 -28.39 11.74 18.91
CA HIS A 245 -27.79 11.23 17.70
C HIS A 245 -27.00 9.95 18.00
N PHE A 246 -27.28 8.88 17.26
CA PHE A 246 -26.55 7.63 17.31
C PHE A 246 -25.75 7.49 16.01
N ILE A 247 -24.43 7.63 16.10
CA ILE A 247 -23.54 7.68 14.94
C ILE A 247 -22.76 6.36 14.88
N LYS A 248 -23.04 5.56 13.86
CA LYS A 248 -22.26 4.34 13.57
C LYS A 248 -21.13 4.69 12.61
N LEU A 249 -19.90 4.39 13.01
CA LEU A 249 -18.70 4.57 12.18
C LEU A 249 -18.28 3.26 11.51
N MET A 250 -17.47 3.38 10.46
CA MET A 250 -16.72 2.24 9.91
C MET A 250 -15.67 1.76 10.94
N GLY A 251 -15.10 0.58 10.70
CA GLY A 251 -14.23 -0.11 11.66
C GLY A 251 -14.71 -1.55 11.84
N ARG A 252 -14.15 -2.48 11.07
CA ARG A 252 -14.64 -3.87 10.97
C ARG A 252 -14.52 -4.62 12.29
N SER A 253 -13.30 -4.65 12.84
CA SER A 253 -12.95 -5.52 13.98
C SER A 253 -12.47 -4.73 15.20
N ALA A 254 -11.87 -3.56 14.98
CA ALA A 254 -11.29 -2.73 16.04
C ALA A 254 -12.04 -1.40 16.19
N SER A 255 -12.00 -0.83 17.40
CA SER A 255 -12.65 0.45 17.72
C SER A 255 -11.73 1.66 17.58
N HIS A 256 -10.62 1.57 16.82
CA HIS A 256 -9.65 2.68 16.71
C HIS A 256 -10.28 3.95 16.11
N ILE A 257 -11.10 3.82 15.06
CA ILE A 257 -11.80 4.97 14.47
C ILE A 257 -12.73 5.62 15.50
N ALA A 258 -13.51 4.80 16.23
CA ALA A 258 -14.45 5.29 17.22
C ALA A 258 -13.75 5.99 18.39
N LEU A 259 -12.61 5.46 18.83
CA LEU A 259 -11.80 6.05 19.89
C LEU A 259 -11.17 7.38 19.45
N GLU A 260 -10.67 7.48 18.22
CA GLU A 260 -10.07 8.72 17.69
C GLU A 260 -11.10 9.83 17.49
N CYS A 261 -12.35 9.47 17.19
CA CYS A 261 -13.43 10.43 16.96
C CYS A 261 -14.13 10.92 18.24
N ALA A 262 -13.89 10.28 19.39
CA ALA A 262 -14.53 10.56 20.67
C ALA A 262 -13.73 11.57 21.50
#